data_AF-A0A9W9FQG7-F1
#
_entry.id   AF-A0A9W9FQG7-F1
#
_cell.length_a   1.000
_cell.length_b   1.000
_cell.length_c   1.000
_cell.angle_alpha   90.00
_cell.angle_beta   90.00
_cell.angle_gamma   90.00
#
_symmetry.space_group_name_H-M   'P 1'
#
loop_
_entity.id
_entity.type
_entity.pdbx_description
1 polymer ?
#
loop_
_entity_poly.entity_id
_entity_poly.type
_entity_poly.pdbx_seq_one_letter_code
_entity_poly.pdbx_strand_id
1 'polypeptide(L)'
;MPKSVDKAESRMLEAYTAAKREQKPNVSKIARENGVSRRTFHNRVENGMQAHTCRKPVYKALKGYQEEALKQWAAPKSGKVRALKRKWKAKKWQRKSAT
;
A
#
# COMPACT_ATOMS: atom_id res chain seq x y z
N MET A 1 -1.32 3.71 24.01
CA MET A 1 -1.45 4.84 23.06
C MET A 1 -0.70 4.49 21.78
N PRO A 2 -1.35 4.46 20.60
CA PRO A 2 -0.60 4.41 19.35
C PRO A 2 0.16 5.72 19.22
N LYS A 3 1.50 5.66 19.20
CA LYS A 3 2.34 6.85 18.98
C LYS A 3 2.01 7.36 17.57
N SER A 4 1.87 8.68 17.40
CA SER A 4 1.53 9.35 16.14
C SER A 4 2.52 8.98 15.01
N VAL A 5 2.26 7.89 14.31
CA VAL A 5 3.11 7.36 13.23
C VAL A 5 3.01 8.24 11.97
N ASP A 6 1.86 8.89 11.78
CA ASP A 6 1.49 9.50 10.51
C ASP A 6 2.42 10.64 10.09
N LYS A 7 2.72 11.59 10.99
CA LYS A 7 3.60 12.73 10.66
C LYS A 7 5.05 12.31 10.39
N ALA A 8 5.53 11.26 11.06
CA ALA A 8 6.90 10.77 10.88
C ALA A 8 7.06 10.01 9.54
N GLU A 9 6.04 9.24 9.15
CA GLU A 9 6.00 8.57 7.84
C GLU A 9 5.86 9.58 6.68
N SER A 10 5.07 10.65 6.83
CA SER A 10 4.99 11.71 5.83
C SER A 10 6.34 12.38 5.56
N ARG A 11 7.08 12.77 6.61
CA ARG A 11 8.44 13.35 6.47
C ARG A 11 9.43 12.37 5.83
N MET A 12 9.29 11.08 6.14
CA MET A 12 10.08 10.02 5.51
C MET A 12 9.81 9.90 4.00
N LEU A 13 8.54 9.99 3.60
CA LEU A 13 8.14 9.97 2.19
C LEU A 13 8.70 11.19 1.44
N GLU A 14 8.58 12.39 2.02
CA GLU A 14 9.15 13.61 1.46
C GLU A 14 10.67 13.49 1.27
N ALA A 15 11.39 13.08 2.32
CA ALA A 15 12.84 12.82 2.25
C ALA A 15 13.20 11.81 1.16
N TYR A 16 12.39 10.76 0.97
CA TYR A 16 12.67 9.75 -0.05
C TYR A 16 12.40 10.26 -1.48
N THR A 17 11.33 11.04 -1.67
CA THR A 17 11.09 11.69 -2.95
C THR A 17 12.22 12.65 -3.32
N ALA A 18 12.79 13.36 -2.34
CA ALA A 18 13.98 14.19 -2.54
C ALA A 18 15.20 13.33 -2.92
N ALA A 19 15.44 12.22 -2.21
CA ALA A 19 16.56 11.32 -2.53
C ALA A 19 16.43 10.64 -3.91
N LYS A 20 15.22 10.36 -4.38
CA LYS A 20 14.98 9.80 -5.72
C LYS A 20 15.26 10.80 -6.85
N ARG A 21 15.22 12.11 -6.58
CA ARG A 21 15.51 13.14 -7.60
C ARG A 21 17.01 13.27 -7.88
N GLU A 22 17.85 12.87 -6.94
CA GLU A 22 19.31 12.90 -7.08
C GLU A 22 19.85 11.54 -7.53
N GLN A 23 20.81 11.53 -8.45
CA GLN A 23 21.45 10.29 -8.92
C GLN A 23 22.40 9.70 -7.85
N LYS A 24 22.96 10.55 -6.99
CA LYS A 24 23.75 10.20 -5.80
C LYS A 24 23.29 11.02 -4.60
N PRO A 25 22.20 10.61 -3.93
CA PRO A 25 21.59 11.42 -2.89
C PRO A 25 22.49 11.56 -1.67
N ASN A 26 22.68 12.80 -1.21
CA ASN A 26 23.34 13.03 0.07
C ASN A 26 22.36 12.77 1.22
N VAL A 27 22.29 11.51 1.64
CA VAL A 27 21.39 10.98 2.67
C VAL A 27 21.43 11.79 3.97
N SER A 28 22.62 12.27 4.37
CA SER A 28 22.79 13.05 5.60
C SER A 28 22.17 14.44 5.50
N LYS A 29 22.31 15.11 4.36
CA LYS A 29 21.74 16.44 4.11
C LYS A 29 20.21 16.36 4.09
N ILE A 30 19.68 15.44 3.30
CA ILE A 30 18.24 15.24 3.12
C ILE A 30 17.56 14.88 4.45
N ALA A 31 18.17 14.01 5.25
CA ALA A 31 17.63 13.65 6.57
C ALA A 31 17.53 14.85 7.52
N ARG A 32 18.55 15.73 7.51
CA ARG A 32 18.60 16.93 8.36
C ARG A 32 17.56 17.96 7.95
N GLU A 33 17.37 18.18 6.65
CA GLU A 33 16.37 19.11 6.11
C GLU A 33 14.94 18.66 6.40
N ASN A 34 14.67 17.36 6.32
CA ASN A 34 13.33 16.80 6.54
C ASN A 34 13.06 16.44 8.01
N GLY A 35 14.01 16.72 8.93
CA GLY A 35 13.87 16.44 10.35
C GLY A 35 13.70 14.95 10.67
N VAL A 36 14.35 14.08 9.90
CA VAL A 36 14.29 12.62 10.04
C VAL A 36 15.63 12.07 10.51
N SER A 37 15.60 10.99 11.30
CA SER A 37 16.84 10.35 11.74
C SER A 37 17.63 9.82 10.55
N ARG A 38 18.89 10.27 10.41
CA ARG A 38 19.82 9.80 9.37
C ARG A 38 19.88 8.28 9.30
N ARG A 39 20.00 7.61 10.44
CA ARG A 39 20.15 6.15 10.49
C ARG A 39 18.88 5.44 10.02
N THR A 40 17.71 5.94 10.41
CA THR A 40 16.43 5.41 9.94
C THR A 40 16.25 5.65 8.44
N PHE A 41 16.61 6.83 7.95
CA PHE A 41 16.51 7.18 6.54
C PHE A 41 17.45 6.34 5.68
N HIS A 42 18.73 6.23 6.05
CA HIS A 42 19.72 5.39 5.37
C HIS A 42 19.25 3.94 5.25
N ASN A 43 18.87 3.33 6.38
CA ASN A 43 18.40 1.95 6.38
C ASN A 43 17.16 1.77 5.49
N ARG A 44 16.27 2.76 5.42
CA ARG A 44 15.08 2.69 4.56
C ARG A 44 15.41 2.88 3.07
N VAL A 45 16.39 3.72 2.73
CA VAL A 45 16.86 3.88 1.35
C VAL A 45 17.56 2.62 0.85
N GLU A 46 18.46 2.05 1.66
CA GLU A 46 19.18 0.81 1.35
C GLU A 46 18.24 -0.40 1.21
N ASN A 47 17.21 -0.49 2.06
CA ASN A 47 16.20 -1.56 2.01
C ASN A 47 15.01 -1.27 1.08
N GLY A 48 15.04 -0.19 0.29
CA GLY A 48 14.03 0.08 -0.75
C GLY A 48 12.63 0.48 -0.26
N MET A 49 12.54 1.30 0.81
CA MET A 49 11.30 1.88 1.37
C MET A 49 10.09 0.93 1.36
N GLN A 50 10.22 -0.23 2.01
CA GLN A 50 9.02 -0.97 2.40
C GLN A 50 8.31 -0.20 3.53
N ALA A 51 7.09 0.26 3.24
CA ALA A 51 6.18 0.73 4.29
C ALA A 51 6.08 -0.35 5.37
N HIS A 52 6.02 0.05 6.65
CA HIS A 52 6.01 -0.91 7.76
C HIS A 52 4.83 -1.89 7.67
N THR A 53 3.71 -1.43 7.10
CA THR A 53 2.50 -2.20 6.77
C THR A 53 2.67 -3.16 5.59
N CYS A 54 3.64 -2.95 4.70
CA CYS A 54 3.97 -3.87 3.60
C CYS A 54 4.98 -4.95 3.99
N ARG A 55 5.51 -4.90 5.22
CA ARG A 55 6.40 -5.94 5.73
C ARG A 55 5.60 -7.23 5.87
N LYS A 56 5.84 -8.20 4.97
CA LYS A 56 5.23 -9.53 5.08
C LYS A 56 5.57 -10.06 6.49
N PRO A 57 4.58 -10.45 7.31
CA PRO A 57 4.88 -11.03 8.61
C PRO A 57 5.78 -12.23 8.38
N VAL A 58 6.90 -12.29 9.11
CA VAL A 58 7.90 -13.37 8.99
C VAL A 58 7.26 -14.72 9.36
N TYR A 59 6.31 -14.68 10.29
CA TYR A 59 5.49 -15.81 10.70
C TYR A 59 4.17 -15.80 9.93
N LYS A 60 4.19 -16.31 8.70
CA LYS A 60 2.95 -16.65 8.02
C LYS A 60 2.47 -18.00 8.53
N ALA A 61 1.21 -18.06 8.98
CA ALA A 61 0.56 -19.33 9.33
C ALA A 61 0.44 -20.28 8.11
N LEU A 62 0.48 -19.72 6.90
CA LEU A 62 0.29 -20.42 5.63
C LEU A 62 1.49 -20.19 4.72
N LYS A 63 1.94 -21.25 4.03
CA LYS A 63 2.94 -21.14 2.96
C LYS A 63 2.38 -20.32 1.79
N GLY A 64 3.25 -19.68 1.01
CA GLY A 64 2.86 -18.76 -0.07
C GLY A 64 1.84 -19.34 -1.06
N TYR A 65 1.98 -20.62 -1.43
CA TYR A 65 1.02 -21.29 -2.32
C TYR A 65 -0.36 -21.50 -1.68
N GLN A 66 -0.44 -21.68 -0.35
CA GLN A 66 -1.71 -21.85 0.36
C GLN A 66 -2.48 -20.53 0.43
N GLU A 67 -1.79 -19.40 0.60
CA GLU A 67 -2.41 -18.07 0.51
C GLU A 67 -2.97 -17.81 -0.90
N GLU A 68 -2.23 -18.17 -1.96
CA GLU A 68 -2.70 -18.02 -3.34
C GLU A 68 -3.90 -18.91 -3.64
N ALA A 69 -3.87 -20.17 -3.19
CA ALA A 69 -5.02 -21.08 -3.30
C ALA A 69 -6.23 -20.55 -2.55
N LEU A 70 -6.05 -20.00 -1.34
CA LEU A 70 -7.13 -19.42 -0.55
C LEU A 70 -7.70 -18.16 -1.20
N LYS A 71 -6.87 -17.28 -1.78
CA LYS A 71 -7.33 -16.12 -2.56
C LYS A 71 -8.14 -16.55 -3.78
N GLN A 72 -7.70 -17.57 -4.51
CA GLN A 72 -8.42 -18.11 -5.66
C GLN A 72 -9.73 -18.80 -5.26
N TRP A 73 -9.77 -19.43 -4.09
CA TRP A 73 -10.97 -20.08 -3.54
C TRP A 73 -11.99 -19.05 -3.02
N ALA A 74 -11.53 -18.05 -2.28
CA ALA A 74 -12.36 -16.97 -1.75
C ALA A 74 -12.78 -15.96 -2.83
N ALA A 75 -12.07 -15.90 -3.96
CA ALA A 75 -12.50 -15.11 -5.11
C ALA A 75 -13.86 -15.64 -5.59
N PRO A 76 -14.88 -14.78 -5.76
CA PRO A 76 -16.18 -15.23 -6.20
C PRO A 76 -16.08 -15.83 -7.61
N LYS A 77 -16.14 -17.17 -7.68
CA LYS A 77 -16.25 -17.95 -8.92
C LYS A 77 -17.61 -17.76 -9.55
N SER A 78 -17.91 -16.60 -10.10
CA SER A 78 -19.09 -16.50 -10.97
C SER A 78 -19.12 -15.20 -11.77
N GLY A 79 -18.75 -15.32 -13.04
CA GLY A 79 -19.22 -14.38 -14.07
C GLY A 79 -20.75 -14.21 -14.01
N LYS A 80 -21.50 -15.24 -13.56
CA LYS A 80 -22.95 -15.17 -13.29
C LYS A 80 -23.35 -14.14 -12.23
N VAL A 81 -22.67 -14.06 -11.07
CA VAL A 81 -23.03 -13.08 -10.01
C VAL A 81 -22.64 -11.66 -10.42
N ARG A 82 -21.49 -11.47 -11.10
CA ARG A 82 -21.13 -10.16 -11.65
C ARG A 82 -22.11 -9.71 -12.74
N ALA A 83 -22.54 -10.62 -13.62
CA ALA A 83 -23.52 -10.33 -14.66
C ALA A 83 -24.90 -9.99 -14.08
N LEU A 84 -25.37 -10.74 -13.07
CA LEU A 84 -26.61 -10.44 -12.36
C LEU A 84 -26.56 -9.08 -11.67
N LYS A 85 -25.43 -8.74 -11.03
CA LYS A 85 -25.24 -7.44 -10.38
C LYS A 85 -25.24 -6.29 -11.39
N ARG A 86 -24.67 -6.50 -12.59
CA ARG A 86 -24.72 -5.54 -13.71
C ARG A 86 -26.15 -5.35 -14.24
N LYS A 87 -26.88 -6.44 -14.47
CA LYS A 87 -28.29 -6.40 -14.91
C LYS A 87 -29.19 -5.70 -13.89
N TRP A 88 -29.02 -6.00 -12.61
CA TRP A 88 -29.79 -5.36 -11.54
C TRP A 88 -29.51 -3.85 -11.44
N LYS A 89 -28.24 -3.43 -11.55
CA LYS A 89 -27.88 -2.00 -11.60
C LYS A 89 -28.48 -1.31 -12.82
N ALA A 90 -28.41 -1.91 -14.01
CA ALA A 90 -28.98 -1.34 -15.23
C ALA A 90 -30.50 -1.14 -15.11
N LYS A 91 -31.21 -2.14 -14.58
CA LYS A 91 -32.67 -2.06 -14.33
C LYS A 91 -33.01 -0.98 -13.29
N LYS A 92 -32.18 -0.79 -12.27
CA LYS A 92 -32.34 0.27 -11.27
C LYS A 92 -32.17 1.67 -11.87
N TRP A 93 -31.23 1.84 -12.80
CA TRP A 93 -31.04 3.10 -13.53
C TRP A 93 -32.22 3.44 -14.44
N GLN A 94 -32.71 2.47 -15.22
CA GLN A 94 -33.89 2.66 -16.07
C GLN A 94 -35.14 3.09 -15.29
N ARG A 95 -35.34 2.56 -14.08
CA ARG A 95 -36.46 2.94 -13.20
C ARG A 95 -36.30 4.34 -12.58
N LYS A 96 -35.08 4.86 -12.48
CA LYS A 96 -34.81 6.21 -11.93
C LYS A 96 -34.92 7.32 -12.98
N SER A 97 -34.74 6.99 -14.26
CA SER A 97 -34.85 7.93 -15.38
C SER A 97 -36.26 7.95 -16.00
N ALA A 98 -37.21 7.21 -15.43
CA ALA A 98 -38.62 7.15 -15.86
C ALA A 98 -39.57 7.87 -14.88
N THR A 99 -39.00 8.64 -13.94
CA THR A 99 -39.66 9.55 -12.98
C THR A 99 -38.99 10.90 -13.09
#